data_AF-A0A834Z562-F1
#
_entry.id   AF-A0A834Z562-F1
#
_cell.length_a   1.000
_cell.length_b   1.000
_cell.length_c   1.000
_cell.angle_alpha   90.00
_cell.angle_beta   90.00
_cell.angle_gamma   90.00
#
_symmetry.space_group_name_H-M   'P 1'
#
loop_
_entity.id
_entity.type
_entity.pdbx_description
1 polymer ?
#
loop_
_entity_poly.entity_id
_entity_poly.type
_entity_poly.pdbx_seq_one_letter_code
_entity_poly.pdbx_strand_id
1 'polypeptide(L)' 'MAGYDKETGPSLYYIDYIATLHKIDKGAFGYGSYFSLSMMDRHYHSGMSVEEAIDLVDKCIMEI' A
#
# COMPACT_ATOMS: atom_id res chain seq x y z
N MET A 1 -6.25 6.20 0.93
CA MET A 1 -7.44 5.86 1.74
C MET A 1 -7.61 4.35 1.73
N ALA A 2 -7.71 3.70 2.89
CA ALA A 2 -7.82 2.24 2.99
C ALA A 2 -9.05 1.85 3.82
N GLY A 3 -9.68 0.72 3.52
CA GLY A 3 -10.83 0.23 4.27
C GLY A 3 -11.22 -1.21 3.92
N TYR A 4 -12.17 -1.74 4.68
CA TYR A 4 -12.76 -3.05 4.48
C TYR A 4 -14.27 -2.97 4.72
N ASP A 5 -15.05 -3.57 3.83
CA ASP A 5 -16.47 -3.83 4.03
C ASP A 5 -16.82 -5.26 3.60
N LYS A 6 -17.95 -5.78 4.07
CA LYS A 6 -18.34 -7.18 3.86
C LYS A 6 -18.75 -7.49 2.42
N GLU A 7 -19.20 -6.50 1.65
CA GLU A 7 -19.71 -6.72 0.30
C GLU A 7 -18.58 -6.63 -0.75
N THR A 8 -17.70 -5.64 -0.59
CA THR A 8 -16.61 -5.31 -1.54
C THR A 8 -15.28 -5.94 -1.14
N GLY A 9 -15.10 -6.24 0.15
CA GLY A 9 -13.82 -6.70 0.69
C GLY A 9 -12.80 -5.56 0.91
N PRO A 10 -11.50 -5.89 1.06
CA PRO A 10 -10.47 -4.89 1.29
C PRO A 10 -10.31 -3.99 0.06
N SER A 11 -10.24 -2.69 0.29
CA SER A 11 -10.05 -1.70 -0.78
C SER A 11 -9.08 -0.61 -0.35
N LEU A 12 -8.17 -0.28 -1.26
CA LEU A 12 -7.19 0.80 -1.11
C LEU A 12 -7.31 1.74 -2.31
N TYR A 13 -7.23 3.03 -2.02
CA TYR A 13 -7.35 4.10 -3.00
C TYR A 13 -6.26 5.15 -2.84
N TYR A 14 -5.69 5.56 -3.96
CA TYR A 14 -4.79 6.69 -4.10
C TYR A 14 -5.61 7.93 -4.50
N ILE A 15 -5.42 9.04 -3.79
CA ILE A 15 -5.99 10.34 -4.15
C ILE A 15 -4.82 11.26 -4.48
N ASP A 16 -4.78 11.77 -5.71
CA ASP A 16 -3.75 12.70 -6.13
C ASP A 16 -4.09 14.15 -5.76
N TYR A 17 -3.14 15.06 -6.01
CA TYR A 17 -3.29 16.48 -5.67
C TYR A 17 -4.35 17.23 -6.51
N ILE A 18 -4.84 16.63 -7.60
CA ILE A 18 -5.92 17.17 -8.43
C ILE A 18 -7.27 16.46 -8.17
N ALA A 19 -7.37 15.72 -7.06
CA ALA A 19 -8.54 14.99 -6.61
C ALA A 19 -8.96 13.82 -7.53
N THR A 20 -8.04 13.28 -8.32
CA THR A 20 -8.25 12.00 -9.00
C THR A 20 -8.18 10.87 -7.98
N LEU A 21 -9.15 9.95 -8.02
CA LEU A 21 -9.23 8.78 -7.15
C LEU A 21 -8.94 7.51 -7.97
N HIS A 22 -7.94 6.73 -7.56
CA HIS A 22 -7.57 5.48 -8.22
C HIS A 22 -7.58 4.33 -7.22
N LYS A 23 -8.25 3.22 -7.57
CA LYS A 23 -8.14 1.98 -6.79
C LYS A 23 -6.77 1.36 -7.07
N ILE A 24 -6.07 0.97 -6.02
CA ILE A 24 -4.70 0.46 -6.08
C ILE A 24 -4.55 -0.73 -5.11
N ASP A 25 -3.57 -1.58 -5.37
CA ASP A 25 -3.28 -2.72 -4.49
C ASP A 25 -2.23 -2.38 -3.42
N LYS A 26 -1.41 -1.36 -3.68
CA LYS A 26 -0.33 -0.86 -2.82
C LYS A 26 -0.05 0.60 -3.13
N GLY A 27 0.41 1.35 -2.14
CA GLY A 27 0.76 2.76 -2.33
C GLY A 27 1.40 3.38 -1.10
N ALA A 28 2.19 4.43 -1.33
CA ALA A 28 2.84 5.23 -0.30
C ALA A 28 2.76 6.72 -0.65
N PHE A 29 2.82 7.59 0.36
CA PHE A 29 2.77 9.04 0.23
C PHE A 29 3.88 9.70 1.06
N GLY A 30 4.21 10.96 0.74
CA GLY A 30 5.23 11.73 1.44
C GLY A 30 6.64 11.53 0.90
N TYR A 31 7.62 12.12 1.58
CA TYR A 31 9.01 12.20 1.10
C TYR A 31 9.68 10.84 0.91
N GLY A 32 9.40 9.87 1.79
CA GLY A 32 9.94 8.51 1.70
C GLY A 32 9.21 7.59 0.72
N SER A 33 8.19 8.08 0.01
CA SER A 33 7.29 7.22 -0.79
C SER A 33 8.00 6.41 -1.86
N TYR A 34 9.01 6.95 -2.54
CA TYR A 34 9.76 6.22 -3.56
C TYR A 34 10.54 5.02 -2.99
N PHE A 35 11.07 5.12 -1.77
CA PHE A 35 11.75 4.00 -1.09
C PHE A 35 10.75 2.92 -0.68
N SER A 36 9.62 3.30 -0.09
CA SER A 36 8.58 2.33 0.24
C SER A 36 7.99 1.67 -1.02
N LEU A 37 7.75 2.43 -2.09
CA LEU A 37 7.22 1.89 -3.34
C LEU A 37 8.19 0.89 -3.98
N SER A 38 9.50 1.14 -3.95
CA SER A 38 10.49 0.19 -4.48
C SER A 38 10.53 -1.11 -3.64
N MET A 39 10.39 -1.01 -2.32
CA MET A 39 10.26 -2.18 -1.43
C MET A 39 8.98 -2.97 -1.74
N MET A 40 7.86 -2.27 -1.91
CA MET A 40 6.60 -2.90 -2.31
C MET A 40 6.66 -3.48 -3.74
N ASP A 41 7.40 -2.89 -4.68
CA ASP A 41 7.61 -3.46 -6.02
C ASP A 41 8.34 -4.78 -5.98
N ARG A 42 9.26 -4.94 -5.04
CA ARG A 42 10.06 -6.16 -4.91
C ARG A 42 9.36 -7.28 -4.13
N HIS A 43 8.62 -6.93 -3.08
CA HIS A 43 8.19 -7.90 -2.06
C HIS A 43 6.68 -8.14 -2.01
N TYR A 44 5.88 -7.24 -2.59
CA TYR A 44 4.43 -7.44 -2.66
C TYR A 44 4.08 -8.60 -3.60
N HIS A 45 3.10 -9.41 -3.21
CA HIS A 45 2.37 -10.29 -4.12
C HIS A 45 0.89 -10.36 -3.75
N SER A 46 0.07 -10.80 -4.69
CA SER A 46 -1.35 -11.05 -4.39
C SER A 46 -1.49 -12.23 -3.42
N GLY A 47 -2.44 -12.12 -2.49
CA GLY A 47 -2.76 -13.18 -1.54
C GLY A 47 -1.83 -13.28 -0.32
N MET A 48 -1.05 -12.25 -0.01
CA MET A 48 -0.29 -12.17 1.24
C MET A 48 -1.20 -12.39 2.46
N SER A 49 -0.68 -13.10 3.47
CA SER A 49 -1.30 -13.11 4.79
C SER A 49 -1.20 -11.73 5.44
N VAL A 50 -1.97 -11.50 6.50
CA VAL A 50 -1.89 -10.25 7.26
C VAL A 50 -0.50 -10.07 7.87
N GLU A 51 0.11 -11.14 8.35
CA GLU A 51 1.45 -11.15 8.93
C GLU A 51 2.52 -10.81 7.90
N GLU A 52 2.44 -11.38 6.69
CA GLU A 52 3.35 -11.04 5.59
C GLU A 52 3.20 -9.57 5.18
N ALA A 53 1.96 -9.07 5.13
CA ALA A 53 1.70 -7.68 4.78
C ALA A 53 2.24 -6.70 5.84
N ILE A 54 2.12 -7.04 7.13
CA ILE A 54 2.70 -6.25 8.23
C ILE A 54 4.24 -6.24 8.12
N ASP A 55 4.86 -7.39 7.93
CA ASP A 55 6.32 -7.50 7.77
C ASP A 55 6.84 -6.68 6.57
N LEU A 56 6.09 -6.64 5.46
CA LEU A 56 6.42 -5.76 4.33
C LEU A 56 6.34 -4.27 4.71
N VAL A 57 5.33 -3.86 5.47
CA VAL A 57 5.22 -2.47 5.94
C VAL A 57 6.39 -2.11 6.87
N ASP A 58 6.77 -3.00 7.78
CA ASP A 58 7.91 -2.79 8.67
C ASP A 58 9.22 -2.64 7.88
N LYS A 59 9.43 -3.44 6.83
CA LYS A 59 10.56 -3.28 5.90
C LYS A 59 10.54 -1.92 5.19
N CYS A 60 9.37 -1.44 4.77
CA CYS A 60 9.24 -0.13 4.15
C CYS A 60 9.59 1.01 5.11
N ILE A 61 9.26 0.87 6.40
CA ILE A 61 9.56 1.86 7.45
C ILE A 61 11.06 1.86 7.76
N MET A 62 11.70 0.69 7.85
CA MET A 62 13.13 0.59 8.14
C MET A 62 14.03 1.12 7.01
N GLU A 63 13.53 1.17 5.77
CA GLU A 63 14.26 1.68 4.61
C GLU A 63 14.25 3.21 4.49
N ILE A 64 13.36 3.91 5.23
CA ILE A 64 13.25 5.38 5.25
C ILE A 64 14.10 5.96 6.38
#